data_AF-A0A2V5P4W1-F1
#
_entry.id   AF-A0A2V5P4W1-F1
#
_cell.length_a   1.000
_cell.length_b   1.000
_cell.length_c   1.000
_cell.angle_alpha   90.00
_cell.angle_beta   90.00
_cell.angle_gamma   90.00
#
_symmetry.space_group_name_H-M   'P 1'
#
loop_
_entity.id
_entity.type
_entity.pdbx_description
1 polymer ?
#
loop_
_entity_poly.entity_id
_entity_poly.type
_entity_poly.pdbx_seq_one_letter_code
_entity_poly.pdbx_strand_id
1 'polypeptide(L)'
;MGRVLGQQGSQLGDGGLVVTLAEVEHGIVVSFLGRRHKDNGFDNRRYDRIVVSAQALLGARSPGWQVARRSAHRERLRSTVHTRQRMPLPIQLVSTDFDGTLHAEFENPPVPQDLQLLIGGLQEQGAKWVINTGRDLPSVMEGLARARLSVRPDFLVVVEREIYLHEGAQYLACVEWNRGCKTAHEELFATLRRDVPRLADWVSRRFRATLYEDDFSPFCLIAESNEDADRIQIFLEEYCVNVPNLTLVRNDVYARFSHSAYNKGTALAEVARQLGISSQHVFAAGDHLNDLPMLCGRFARCLVAPGNAVPLVKEAVRRQNGYVSHQPWGHGVARGLEYFPEQGAAEGGG
;
A
#
# COMPACT_ATOMS: atom_id res chain seq x y z
N MET A 1 -26.99 12.70 -32.05
CA MET A 1 -27.22 11.74 -33.16
C MET A 1 -25.89 11.57 -33.88
N GLY A 2 -25.24 10.40 -33.76
CA GLY A 2 -23.89 10.18 -34.30
C GLY A 2 -23.31 8.79 -33.99
N ARG A 3 -23.69 7.81 -34.83
CA ARG A 3 -23.10 6.49 -35.17
C ARG A 3 -22.47 5.58 -34.09
N VAL A 4 -23.20 4.50 -33.79
CA VAL A 4 -22.70 3.20 -33.29
C VAL A 4 -22.04 2.44 -34.46
N LEU A 5 -20.81 1.96 -34.27
CA LEU A 5 -20.10 1.09 -35.20
C LEU A 5 -19.82 -0.28 -34.54
N GLY A 6 -20.42 -1.34 -35.10
CA GLY A 6 -19.90 -2.71 -35.05
C GLY A 6 -20.27 -3.59 -33.85
N GLN A 7 -21.47 -4.17 -33.85
CA GLN A 7 -21.69 -5.45 -33.17
C GLN A 7 -21.06 -6.56 -34.02
N GLN A 8 -19.94 -7.13 -33.57
CA GLN A 8 -19.54 -8.48 -34.01
C GLN A 8 -19.80 -9.45 -32.86
N GLY A 9 -20.95 -10.12 -32.91
CA GLY A 9 -21.29 -11.20 -31.99
C GLY A 9 -20.52 -12.46 -32.35
N SER A 10 -19.77 -13.01 -31.40
CA SER A 10 -19.29 -14.40 -31.45
C SER A 10 -20.21 -15.24 -30.56
N GLN A 11 -20.92 -16.20 -31.16
CA GLN A 11 -21.68 -17.23 -30.44
C GLN A 11 -20.74 -18.41 -30.17
N LEU A 12 -20.59 -18.78 -28.88
CA LEU A 12 -20.12 -20.10 -28.50
C LEU A 12 -21.34 -20.97 -28.17
N GLY A 13 -21.40 -22.15 -28.79
CA GLY A 13 -22.46 -23.13 -28.55
C GLY A 13 -22.44 -23.67 -27.12
N ASP A 14 -23.63 -24.00 -26.64
CA ASP A 14 -23.99 -24.59 -25.35
C ASP A 14 -23.84 -23.68 -24.11
N GLY A 15 -24.84 -22.78 -23.96
CA GLY A 15 -25.26 -22.22 -22.67
C GLY A 15 -24.63 -20.89 -22.23
N GLY A 16 -23.74 -20.31 -23.04
CA GLY A 16 -23.06 -19.05 -22.74
C GLY A 16 -23.86 -17.80 -23.17
N LEU A 17 -23.85 -16.76 -22.34
CA LEU A 17 -24.36 -15.42 -22.67
C LEU A 17 -23.21 -14.40 -22.56
N VAL A 18 -23.07 -13.53 -23.56
CA VAL A 18 -22.08 -12.43 -23.61
C VAL A 18 -22.82 -11.11 -23.85
N VAL A 19 -22.52 -10.09 -23.06
CA VAL A 19 -22.97 -8.70 -23.30
C VAL A 19 -21.75 -7.79 -23.27
N THR A 20 -21.23 -7.41 -24.43
CA THR A 20 -20.10 -6.48 -24.52
C THR A 20 -20.60 -5.04 -24.65
N LEU A 21 -20.30 -4.21 -23.65
CA LEU A 21 -20.13 -2.77 -23.81
C LEU A 21 -18.63 -2.52 -23.76
N ALA A 22 -18.05 -2.13 -24.90
CA ALA A 22 -16.66 -1.74 -25.00
C ALA A 22 -16.60 -0.21 -25.03
N GLU A 23 -16.00 0.40 -24.01
CA GLU A 23 -15.54 1.77 -24.07
C GLU A 23 -14.02 1.75 -24.21
N VAL A 24 -13.50 2.54 -25.15
CA VAL A 24 -12.09 2.57 -25.50
C VAL A 24 -11.50 3.89 -25.06
N GLU A 25 -10.63 3.86 -24.05
CA GLU A 25 -9.62 4.89 -23.82
C GLU A 25 -8.27 4.22 -23.52
N HIS A 26 -7.22 4.63 -24.22
CA HIS A 26 -5.82 4.21 -24.00
C HIS A 26 -5.46 2.73 -24.24
N GLY A 27 -6.21 2.01 -25.08
CA GLY A 27 -5.77 0.69 -25.60
C GLY A 27 -6.01 -0.50 -24.68
N ILE A 28 -6.81 -0.33 -23.62
CA ILE A 28 -7.29 -1.43 -22.77
C ILE A 28 -8.76 -1.69 -23.11
N VAL A 29 -9.09 -2.94 -23.42
CA VAL A 29 -10.48 -3.37 -23.62
C VAL A 29 -10.99 -3.99 -22.33
N VAL A 30 -11.96 -3.35 -21.69
CA VAL A 30 -12.66 -3.90 -20.52
C VAL A 30 -13.97 -4.55 -21.00
N SER A 31 -14.07 -5.86 -20.85
CA SER A 31 -15.29 -6.62 -21.19
C SER A 31 -16.05 -6.96 -19.91
N PHE A 32 -17.30 -6.53 -19.82
CA PHE A 32 -18.23 -6.93 -18.77
C PHE A 32 -18.99 -8.19 -19.19
N LEU A 33 -19.17 -9.16 -18.29
CA LEU A 33 -20.00 -10.34 -18.53
C LEU A 33 -21.23 -10.25 -17.64
N GLY A 34 -22.41 -10.12 -18.25
CA GLY A 34 -23.70 -10.17 -17.55
C GLY A 34 -24.60 -11.25 -18.14
N ARG A 35 -25.22 -12.09 -17.30
CA ARG A 35 -26.21 -13.08 -17.72
C ARG A 35 -27.63 -12.49 -17.59
N ARG A 36 -28.29 -12.22 -18.71
CA ARG A 36 -29.69 -11.80 -18.79
C ARG A 36 -30.61 -13.03 -18.82
N HIS A 37 -31.56 -13.11 -17.89
CA HIS A 37 -32.68 -14.07 -17.96
C HIS A 37 -33.88 -13.48 -18.70
N LYS A 38 -34.83 -14.34 -19.10
CA LYS A 38 -36.05 -13.98 -19.86
C LYS A 38 -36.93 -12.91 -19.16
N ASP A 39 -36.72 -12.65 -17.88
CA ASP A 39 -37.51 -11.73 -17.05
C ASP A 39 -36.78 -10.41 -16.68
N ASN A 40 -35.76 -9.99 -17.46
CA ASN A 40 -35.07 -8.70 -17.33
C ASN A 40 -34.25 -8.44 -16.02
N GLY A 41 -33.96 -9.47 -15.21
CA GLY A 41 -33.03 -9.36 -14.05
C GLY A 41 -31.59 -9.84 -14.33
N PHE A 42 -30.63 -9.32 -13.54
CA PHE A 42 -29.22 -9.76 -13.47
C PHE A 42 -28.94 -10.40 -12.08
N ASP A 43 -28.12 -11.46 -12.00
CA ASP A 43 -27.72 -12.15 -10.75
C ASP A 43 -26.30 -11.73 -10.29
N ASN A 44 -26.08 -11.64 -8.98
CA ASN A 44 -24.81 -11.39 -8.28
C ASN A 44 -24.14 -12.71 -7.81
N ARG A 45 -23.88 -13.66 -8.72
CA ARG A 45 -23.05 -14.84 -8.38
C ARG A 45 -21.57 -14.56 -8.60
N ARG A 46 -20.72 -15.01 -7.66
CA ARG A 46 -19.26 -15.08 -7.83
C ARG A 46 -18.93 -16.09 -8.92
N TYR A 47 -18.06 -15.70 -9.85
CA TYR A 47 -17.54 -16.57 -10.90
C TYR A 47 -16.18 -17.12 -10.46
N ASP A 48 -16.03 -18.45 -10.46
CA ASP A 48 -14.81 -19.11 -9.98
C ASP A 48 -13.63 -19.00 -10.97
N ARG A 49 -13.88 -18.63 -12.23
CA ARG A 49 -12.86 -18.40 -13.27
C ARG A 49 -13.30 -17.33 -14.26
N ILE A 50 -12.44 -16.33 -14.45
CA ILE A 50 -12.51 -15.37 -15.55
C ILE A 50 -11.35 -15.67 -16.49
N VAL A 51 -11.64 -15.93 -17.77
CA VAL A 51 -10.63 -16.12 -18.81
C VAL A 51 -10.60 -14.88 -19.69
N VAL A 52 -9.54 -14.10 -19.59
CA VAL A 52 -9.28 -12.95 -20.48
C VAL A 52 -8.33 -13.42 -21.57
N SER A 53 -8.75 -13.42 -22.84
CA SER A 53 -7.84 -13.56 -23.97
C SER A 53 -7.57 -12.18 -24.56
N ALA A 54 -6.31 -11.77 -24.58
CA ALA A 54 -5.87 -10.61 -25.34
C ALA A 54 -5.43 -11.11 -26.73
N GLN A 55 -6.16 -10.73 -27.79
CA GLN A 55 -5.66 -10.88 -29.16
C GLN A 55 -4.79 -9.66 -29.49
N ALA A 56 -3.49 -9.89 -29.66
CA ALA A 56 -2.59 -8.89 -30.22
C ALA A 56 -2.99 -8.63 -31.68
N LEU A 57 -3.30 -7.37 -32.00
CA LEU A 57 -3.44 -6.92 -33.39
C LEU A 57 -2.05 -6.94 -34.05
N LEU A 58 -1.75 -8.03 -34.76
CA LEU A 58 -0.56 -8.16 -35.60
C LEU A 58 -0.72 -7.30 -36.87
N GLY A 59 0.09 -6.25 -36.98
CA GLY A 59 0.28 -5.47 -38.19
C GLY A 59 1.77 -5.36 -38.55
N ALA A 60 2.17 -6.13 -39.56
CA ALA A 60 3.36 -5.98 -40.41
C ALA A 60 4.77 -6.43 -39.92
N ARG A 61 5.14 -7.64 -40.41
CA ARG A 61 6.43 -8.06 -41.02
C ARG A 61 7.72 -8.18 -40.16
N SER A 62 8.06 -9.46 -39.90
CA SER A 62 9.32 -10.15 -39.54
C SER A 62 10.60 -9.65 -40.28
N PRO A 63 11.86 -10.03 -39.89
CA PRO A 63 12.22 -11.27 -39.18
C PRO A 63 13.39 -11.27 -38.15
N GLY A 64 13.31 -12.24 -37.23
CA GLY A 64 14.42 -13.09 -36.82
C GLY A 64 15.50 -12.49 -35.91
N TRP A 65 15.41 -12.74 -34.61
CA TRP A 65 16.57 -12.63 -33.72
C TRP A 65 16.94 -14.00 -33.15
N GLN A 66 17.97 -14.57 -33.77
CA GLN A 66 18.72 -15.70 -33.28
C GLN A 66 19.45 -15.31 -31.98
N VAL A 67 19.40 -16.23 -31.02
CA VAL A 67 20.23 -16.22 -29.81
C VAL A 67 21.70 -16.38 -30.23
N ALA A 68 22.52 -15.35 -30.02
CA ALA A 68 23.97 -15.44 -30.15
C ALA A 68 24.64 -15.05 -28.83
N ARG A 69 25.08 -16.06 -28.09
CA ARG A 69 26.12 -15.94 -27.07
C ARG A 69 27.40 -15.42 -27.73
N ARG A 70 27.94 -14.29 -27.26
CA ARG A 70 29.38 -13.99 -27.35
C ARG A 70 29.85 -13.21 -26.12
N SER A 71 30.65 -13.89 -25.33
CA SER A 71 31.64 -13.34 -24.41
C SER A 71 32.80 -12.74 -25.20
N ALA A 72 33.31 -11.58 -24.79
CA ALA A 72 34.75 -11.25 -24.78
C ALA A 72 35.06 -9.88 -24.14
N HIS A 73 35.86 -9.99 -23.09
CA HIS A 73 36.84 -9.09 -22.51
C HIS A 73 37.50 -7.99 -23.39
N ARG A 74 37.83 -6.87 -22.69
CA ARG A 74 38.88 -5.82 -22.93
C ARG A 74 38.51 -4.72 -23.94
N GLU A 75 38.82 -3.43 -23.75
CA GLU A 75 39.84 -2.78 -22.92
C GLU A 75 39.53 -1.28 -22.67
N ARG A 76 40.12 -0.79 -21.57
CA ARG A 76 40.37 0.59 -21.11
C ARG A 76 40.26 1.72 -22.14
N LEU A 77 39.45 2.73 -21.80
CA LEU A 77 39.79 4.14 -22.03
C LEU A 77 39.44 4.92 -20.75
N ARG A 78 40.49 5.41 -20.09
CA ARG A 78 40.39 6.35 -18.96
C ARG A 78 39.97 7.70 -19.53
N SER A 79 38.75 8.12 -19.25
CA SER A 79 38.40 9.55 -19.23
C SER A 79 38.04 9.91 -17.80
N THR A 80 38.84 10.79 -17.23
CA THR A 80 38.72 11.30 -15.88
C THR A 80 37.52 12.25 -15.81
N VAL A 81 36.30 11.70 -15.77
CA VAL A 81 35.15 12.44 -15.27
C VAL A 81 35.39 12.59 -13.77
N HIS A 82 35.59 13.81 -13.31
CA HIS A 82 35.46 14.13 -11.89
C HIS A 82 34.04 13.77 -11.48
N THR A 83 33.85 12.57 -10.96
CA THR A 83 32.68 12.22 -10.16
C THR A 83 32.73 13.16 -8.98
N ARG A 84 31.97 14.26 -9.05
CA ARG A 84 31.47 14.91 -7.84
C ARG A 84 30.91 13.76 -7.01
N GLN A 85 31.55 13.44 -5.88
CA GLN A 85 30.97 12.54 -4.91
C GLN A 85 29.60 13.13 -4.57
N ARG A 86 28.55 12.53 -5.13
CA ARG A 86 27.18 12.98 -4.92
C ARG A 86 26.93 12.66 -3.46
N MET A 87 26.93 13.69 -2.62
CA MET A 87 26.59 13.53 -1.21
C MET A 87 25.25 12.77 -1.15
N PRO A 88 25.15 11.72 -0.32
CA PRO A 88 23.91 10.96 -0.22
C PRO A 88 22.77 11.91 0.14
N LEU A 89 21.63 11.74 -0.52
CA LEU A 89 20.43 12.54 -0.22
C LEU A 89 20.11 12.42 1.28
N PRO A 90 19.72 13.51 1.95
CA PRO A 90 19.26 13.44 3.34
C PRO A 90 18.13 12.41 3.50
N ILE A 91 17.19 12.38 2.56
CA ILE A 91 16.09 11.42 2.46
C ILE A 91 16.28 10.56 1.21
N GLN A 92 16.35 9.25 1.39
CA GLN A 92 16.51 8.26 0.32
C GLN A 92 15.31 7.31 0.20
N LEU A 93 14.52 7.18 1.26
CA LEU A 93 13.29 6.39 1.27
C LEU A 93 12.18 7.18 1.95
N VAL A 94 11.07 7.38 1.24
CA VAL A 94 9.85 8.01 1.75
C VAL A 94 8.83 6.90 1.96
N SER A 95 8.23 6.83 3.15
CA SER A 95 7.12 5.96 3.47
C SER A 95 5.93 6.80 3.93
N THR A 96 4.78 6.60 3.30
CA THR A 96 3.54 7.31 3.66
C THR A 96 2.44 6.30 3.88
N ASP A 97 1.66 6.45 4.94
CA ASP A 97 0.32 5.88 4.92
C ASP A 97 -0.53 6.48 3.78
N PHE A 98 -1.62 5.80 3.42
CA PHE A 98 -2.51 6.22 2.35
C PHE A 98 -3.66 7.10 2.85
N ASP A 99 -4.67 6.51 3.50
CA ASP A 99 -5.92 7.19 3.86
C ASP A 99 -5.72 8.14 5.04
N GLY A 100 -6.08 9.41 4.87
CA GLY A 100 -5.88 10.40 5.95
C GLY A 100 -4.43 10.89 6.09
N THR A 101 -3.48 10.29 5.37
CA THR A 101 -2.08 10.72 5.33
C THR A 101 -1.66 11.24 3.96
N LEU A 102 -1.62 10.39 2.94
CA LEU A 102 -1.32 10.81 1.56
C LEU A 102 -2.58 11.36 0.87
N HIS A 103 -3.70 10.68 1.08
CA HIS A 103 -4.94 10.81 0.33
C HIS A 103 -6.08 11.32 1.22
N ALA A 104 -6.81 12.32 0.73
CA ALA A 104 -8.02 12.85 1.35
C ALA A 104 -9.23 12.59 0.44
N GLU A 105 -10.20 11.81 0.93
CA GLU A 105 -11.34 11.30 0.13
C GLU A 105 -12.23 12.41 -0.47
N PHE A 106 -12.36 13.54 0.23
CA PHE A 106 -13.26 14.63 -0.16
C PHE A 106 -12.54 15.85 -0.75
N GLU A 107 -11.24 15.75 -1.00
CA GLU A 107 -10.44 16.83 -1.60
C GLU A 107 -10.27 16.64 -3.11
N ASN A 108 -10.07 17.76 -3.82
CA ASN A 108 -9.77 17.76 -5.25
C ASN A 108 -8.58 18.69 -5.58
N PRO A 109 -7.39 18.14 -5.91
CA PRO A 109 -7.11 16.72 -6.02
C PRO A 109 -7.10 16.01 -4.64
N PRO A 110 -7.33 14.69 -4.60
CA PRO A 110 -7.27 13.95 -3.34
C PRO A 110 -5.84 13.80 -2.79
N VAL A 111 -4.82 14.02 -3.63
CA VAL A 111 -3.41 14.12 -3.23
C VAL A 111 -2.86 15.45 -3.75
N PRO A 112 -2.38 16.37 -2.89
CA PRO A 112 -1.91 17.69 -3.30
C PRO A 112 -0.81 17.66 -4.38
N GLN A 113 -0.87 18.57 -5.35
CA GLN A 113 0.10 18.59 -6.45
C GLN A 113 1.52 18.93 -5.97
N ASP A 114 1.67 19.79 -4.96
CA ASP A 114 2.97 20.13 -4.39
C ASP A 114 3.66 18.91 -3.77
N LEU A 115 2.91 18.07 -3.04
CA LEU A 115 3.42 16.80 -2.53
C LEU A 115 3.90 15.87 -3.66
N GLN A 116 3.12 15.75 -4.74
CA GLN A 116 3.49 14.92 -5.88
C GLN A 116 4.78 15.42 -6.54
N LEU A 117 4.95 16.74 -6.68
CA LEU A 117 6.17 17.35 -7.21
C LEU A 117 7.38 17.11 -6.30
N LEU A 118 7.22 17.22 -4.98
CA LEU A 118 8.29 16.95 -4.01
C LEU A 118 8.76 15.48 -4.08
N ILE A 119 7.82 14.53 -4.08
CA ILE A 119 8.13 13.10 -4.20
C ILE A 119 8.81 12.81 -5.56
N GLY A 120 8.28 13.37 -6.65
CA GLY A 120 8.86 13.20 -7.98
C GLY A 120 10.30 13.71 -8.07
N GLY A 121 10.55 14.91 -7.53
CA GLY A 121 11.90 15.48 -7.47
C GLY A 121 12.88 14.65 -6.63
N LEU A 122 12.42 13.99 -5.56
CA LEU A 122 13.23 13.05 -4.79
C LEU A 122 13.51 11.76 -5.60
N GLN A 123 12.52 11.21 -6.28
CA GLN A 123 12.68 10.03 -7.13
C GLN A 123 13.65 10.27 -8.30
N GLU A 124 13.60 11.43 -8.95
CA GLU A 124 14.56 11.85 -9.99
C GLU A 124 16.01 11.90 -9.47
N GLN A 125 16.18 12.16 -8.18
CA GLN A 125 17.49 12.15 -7.53
C GLN A 125 17.92 10.76 -7.06
N GLY A 126 17.05 9.76 -7.16
CA GLY A 126 17.30 8.36 -6.84
C GLY A 126 16.67 7.87 -5.53
N ALA A 127 15.90 8.71 -4.83
CA ALA A 127 15.12 8.25 -3.68
C ALA A 127 14.00 7.30 -4.12
N LYS A 128 13.48 6.53 -3.16
CA LYS A 128 12.39 5.58 -3.35
C LYS A 128 11.18 5.98 -2.52
N TRP A 129 9.99 5.64 -3.01
CA TRP A 129 8.74 5.92 -2.32
C TRP A 129 7.91 4.66 -2.10
N VAL A 130 7.40 4.50 -0.88
CA VAL A 130 6.56 3.40 -0.41
C VAL A 130 5.22 3.96 0.07
N ILE A 131 4.12 3.43 -0.45
CA ILE A 131 2.81 3.57 0.22
C ILE A 131 2.67 2.40 1.20
N ASN A 132 2.40 2.69 2.46
CA ASN A 132 2.35 1.71 3.55
C ASN A 132 0.98 1.74 4.23
N THR A 133 0.06 0.91 3.74
CA THR A 133 -1.38 1.02 3.99
C THR A 133 -1.96 -0.27 4.55
N GLY A 134 -3.10 -0.14 5.24
CA GLY A 134 -3.92 -1.29 5.63
C GLY A 134 -4.82 -1.84 4.51
N ARG A 135 -4.93 -1.13 3.38
CA ARG A 135 -5.63 -1.63 2.19
C ARG A 135 -4.95 -2.88 1.64
N ASP A 136 -5.74 -3.78 1.07
CA ASP A 136 -5.22 -4.86 0.22
C ASP A 136 -4.78 -4.33 -1.16
N LEU A 137 -4.09 -5.19 -1.93
CA LEU A 137 -3.56 -4.81 -3.24
C LEU A 137 -4.64 -4.29 -4.22
N PRO A 138 -5.79 -4.98 -4.41
CA PRO A 138 -6.85 -4.46 -5.26
C PRO A 138 -7.35 -3.07 -4.83
N SER A 139 -7.60 -2.87 -3.54
CA SER A 139 -8.17 -1.63 -3.00
C SER A 139 -7.22 -0.44 -3.08
N VAL A 140 -5.90 -0.65 -2.90
CA VAL A 140 -4.92 0.43 -3.10
C VAL A 140 -4.73 0.74 -4.58
N MET A 141 -4.75 -0.27 -5.47
CA MET A 141 -4.62 -0.07 -6.91
C MET A 141 -5.80 0.74 -7.48
N GLU A 142 -7.02 0.46 -7.01
CA GLU A 142 -8.21 1.27 -7.33
C GLU A 142 -8.06 2.72 -6.86
N GLY A 143 -7.60 2.92 -5.62
CA GLY A 143 -7.33 4.25 -5.06
C GLY A 143 -6.31 5.03 -5.88
N LEU A 144 -5.21 4.39 -6.27
CA LEU A 144 -4.17 5.00 -7.12
C LEU A 144 -4.70 5.36 -8.52
N ALA A 145 -5.54 4.51 -9.11
CA ALA A 145 -6.16 4.78 -10.41
C ALA A 145 -7.09 6.00 -10.35
N ARG A 146 -7.87 6.14 -9.26
CA ARG A 146 -8.76 7.29 -9.05
C ARG A 146 -8.00 8.58 -8.74
N ALA A 147 -6.91 8.50 -7.98
CA ALA A 147 -6.13 9.67 -7.59
C ALA A 147 -5.35 10.31 -8.76
N ARG A 148 -5.14 9.58 -9.87
CA ARG A 148 -4.47 10.06 -11.10
C ARG A 148 -3.12 10.76 -10.81
N LEU A 149 -2.31 10.14 -9.95
CA LEU A 149 -1.03 10.68 -9.53
C LEU A 149 -0.07 10.85 -10.72
N SER A 150 0.69 11.94 -10.72
CA SER A 150 1.79 12.19 -11.68
C SER A 150 3.05 11.37 -11.37
N VAL A 151 3.15 10.86 -10.14
CA VAL A 151 4.22 10.01 -9.64
C VAL A 151 3.69 8.64 -9.25
N ARG A 152 4.56 7.62 -9.27
CA ARG A 152 4.20 6.24 -8.90
C ARG A 152 5.06 5.79 -7.72
N PRO A 153 4.48 5.11 -6.72
CA PRO A 153 5.28 4.54 -5.66
C PRO A 153 6.16 3.42 -6.23
N ASP A 154 7.40 3.34 -5.76
CA ASP A 154 8.31 2.25 -6.11
C ASP A 154 7.90 0.95 -5.40
N PHE A 155 7.28 1.06 -4.22
CA PHE A 155 6.80 -0.08 -3.44
C PHE A 155 5.40 0.17 -2.87
N LEU A 156 4.65 -0.92 -2.70
CA LEU A 156 3.45 -0.96 -1.88
C LEU A 156 3.70 -1.91 -0.71
N VAL A 157 3.39 -1.45 0.50
CA VAL A 157 3.12 -2.30 1.65
C VAL A 157 1.62 -2.30 1.86
N VAL A 158 1.00 -3.47 1.68
CA VAL A 158 -0.45 -3.67 1.77
C VAL A 158 -0.77 -4.54 2.97
N VAL A 159 -2.00 -4.43 3.48
CA VAL A 159 -2.44 -5.04 4.75
C VAL A 159 -1.39 -4.87 5.86
N GLU A 160 -0.74 -3.70 5.89
CA GLU A 160 0.31 -3.30 6.84
C GLU A 160 1.57 -4.17 6.87
N ARG A 161 1.70 -5.17 6.00
CA ARG A 161 2.76 -6.18 6.15
C ARG A 161 3.25 -6.85 4.87
N GLU A 162 2.48 -6.91 3.80
CA GLU A 162 2.90 -7.57 2.56
C GLU A 162 3.54 -6.57 1.60
N ILE A 163 4.71 -6.90 1.05
CA ILE A 163 5.52 -5.99 0.24
C ILE A 163 5.37 -6.35 -1.24
N TYR A 164 5.20 -5.33 -2.07
CA TYR A 164 5.17 -5.43 -3.52
C TYR A 164 6.06 -4.36 -4.15
N LEU A 165 6.87 -4.75 -5.13
CA LEU A 165 7.77 -3.88 -5.88
C LEU A 165 7.14 -3.50 -7.23
N HIS A 166 7.20 -2.22 -7.59
CA HIS A 166 6.79 -1.75 -8.90
C HIS A 166 7.82 -2.13 -9.97
N GLU A 167 7.43 -3.03 -10.89
CA GLU A 167 8.23 -3.41 -12.05
C GLU A 167 7.41 -3.29 -13.33
N GLY A 168 7.83 -2.38 -14.22
CA GLY A 168 7.15 -2.12 -15.49
C GLY A 168 5.74 -1.55 -15.27
N ALA A 169 4.72 -2.37 -15.50
CA ALA A 169 3.31 -1.98 -15.37
C ALA A 169 2.61 -2.68 -14.19
N GLN A 170 3.35 -3.39 -13.34
CA GLN A 170 2.79 -4.27 -12.30
C GLN A 170 3.49 -4.07 -10.97
N TYR A 171 2.81 -4.52 -9.90
CA TYR A 171 3.38 -4.67 -8.57
C TYR A 171 3.62 -6.15 -8.28
N LEU A 172 4.89 -6.55 -8.22
CA LEU A 172 5.29 -7.93 -8.01
C LEU A 172 5.53 -8.19 -6.52
N ALA A 173 5.00 -9.30 -6.02
CA ALA A 173 5.15 -9.67 -4.61
C ALA A 173 6.62 -9.91 -4.25
N CYS A 174 7.04 -9.41 -3.09
CA CYS A 174 8.29 -9.84 -2.46
C CYS A 174 8.10 -11.25 -1.89
N VAL A 175 8.35 -12.26 -2.72
CA VAL A 175 7.92 -13.65 -2.48
C VAL A 175 8.45 -14.21 -1.16
N GLU A 176 9.73 -13.97 -0.83
CA GLU A 176 10.34 -14.50 0.39
C GLU A 176 9.70 -13.91 1.65
N TRP A 177 9.59 -12.57 1.70
CA TRP A 177 8.97 -11.87 2.83
C TRP A 177 7.49 -12.21 2.97
N ASN A 178 6.70 -12.12 1.89
CA ASN A 178 5.25 -12.36 1.94
C ASN A 178 4.93 -13.80 2.31
N ARG A 179 5.73 -14.78 1.83
CA ARG A 179 5.56 -16.19 2.24
C ARG A 179 5.83 -16.37 3.73
N GLY A 180 6.94 -15.82 4.24
CA GLY A 180 7.26 -15.89 5.67
C GLY A 180 6.17 -15.24 6.53
N CYS A 181 5.69 -14.06 6.10
CA CYS A 181 4.56 -13.37 6.72
C CYS A 181 3.32 -14.27 6.78
N LYS A 182 2.91 -14.84 5.63
CA LYS A 182 1.74 -15.70 5.56
C LYS A 182 1.86 -16.92 6.47
N THR A 183 2.99 -17.64 6.40
CA THR A 183 3.22 -18.85 7.23
C THR A 183 3.17 -18.52 8.72
N ALA A 184 3.83 -17.44 9.16
CA ALA A 184 3.82 -17.05 10.58
C ALA A 184 2.41 -16.71 11.08
N HIS A 185 1.58 -16.05 10.26
CA HIS A 185 0.19 -15.75 10.62
C HIS A 185 -0.66 -17.02 10.63
N GLU A 186 -0.54 -17.90 9.64
CA GLU A 186 -1.29 -19.17 9.58
C GLU A 186 -1.00 -20.04 10.81
N GLU A 187 0.28 -20.16 11.21
CA GLU A 187 0.68 -20.90 12.41
C GLU A 187 0.11 -20.28 13.69
N LEU A 188 0.26 -18.96 13.86
CA LEU A 188 -0.29 -18.24 15.01
C LEU A 188 -1.82 -18.39 15.08
N PHE A 189 -2.52 -18.14 13.98
CA PHE A 189 -3.97 -18.13 13.94
C PHE A 189 -4.58 -19.53 14.07
N ALA A 190 -3.87 -20.58 13.65
CA ALA A 190 -4.28 -21.96 13.94
C ALA A 190 -4.40 -22.22 15.45
N THR A 191 -3.55 -21.60 16.27
CA THR A 191 -3.65 -21.70 17.75
C THR A 191 -4.83 -20.92 18.32
N LEU A 192 -5.22 -19.81 17.69
CA LEU A 192 -6.29 -18.93 18.14
C LEU A 192 -7.70 -19.39 17.82
N ARG A 193 -7.87 -20.30 16.85
CA ARG A 193 -9.21 -20.72 16.38
C ARG A 193 -10.17 -21.15 17.49
N ARG A 194 -9.65 -21.72 18.59
CA ARG A 194 -10.46 -22.16 19.74
C ARG A 194 -10.97 -21.01 20.60
N ASP A 195 -10.21 -19.91 20.67
CA ASP A 195 -10.54 -18.77 21.51
C ASP A 195 -11.39 -17.72 20.79
N VAL A 196 -11.30 -17.64 19.45
CA VAL A 196 -12.04 -16.66 18.63
C VAL A 196 -13.54 -16.61 18.98
N PRO A 197 -14.29 -17.72 19.10
CA PRO A 197 -15.71 -17.66 19.46
C PRO A 197 -15.97 -17.03 20.83
N ARG A 198 -15.10 -17.30 21.82
CA ARG A 198 -15.21 -16.74 23.18
C ARG A 198 -14.94 -15.23 23.18
N LEU A 199 -13.94 -14.79 22.42
CA LEU A 199 -13.61 -13.37 22.27
C LEU A 199 -14.73 -12.63 21.54
N ALA A 200 -15.25 -13.22 20.46
CA ALA A 200 -16.35 -12.64 19.69
C ALA A 200 -17.64 -12.53 20.52
N ASP A 201 -17.99 -13.56 21.29
CA ASP A 201 -19.14 -13.53 22.20
C ASP A 201 -18.98 -12.44 23.29
N TRP A 202 -17.76 -12.26 23.83
CA TRP A 202 -17.51 -11.22 24.82
C TRP A 202 -17.79 -9.82 24.26
N VAL A 203 -17.33 -9.54 23.02
CA VAL A 203 -17.52 -8.25 22.34
C VAL A 203 -19.01 -8.06 21.99
N SER A 204 -19.63 -9.02 21.31
CA SER A 204 -21.02 -8.91 20.84
C SER A 204 -22.06 -8.75 21.95
N ARG A 205 -21.77 -9.23 23.17
CA ARG A 205 -22.66 -9.06 24.34
C ARG A 205 -22.56 -7.67 24.98
N ARG A 206 -21.52 -6.90 24.69
CA ARG A 206 -21.19 -5.64 25.38
C ARG A 206 -21.22 -4.42 24.48
N PHE A 207 -20.93 -4.61 23.20
CA PHE A 207 -20.75 -3.53 22.25
C PHE A 207 -21.52 -3.81 20.98
N ARG A 208 -21.90 -2.73 20.29
CA ARG A 208 -22.34 -2.81 18.90
C ARG A 208 -21.10 -2.81 18.03
N ALA A 209 -20.75 -3.98 17.52
CA ALA A 209 -19.62 -4.14 16.62
C ALA A 209 -19.94 -5.19 15.55
N THR A 210 -19.48 -4.93 14.33
CA THR A 210 -19.47 -5.93 13.26
C THR A 210 -18.21 -6.77 13.43
N LEU A 211 -18.37 -8.07 13.67
CA LEU A 211 -17.26 -9.02 13.78
C LEU A 211 -17.24 -9.94 12.56
N TYR A 212 -16.06 -10.20 12.01
CA TYR A 212 -15.90 -11.07 10.85
C TYR A 212 -14.49 -11.69 10.80
N GLU A 213 -14.33 -12.68 9.92
CA GLU A 213 -13.05 -13.27 9.53
C GLU A 213 -12.83 -12.96 8.05
N ASP A 214 -11.58 -12.76 7.67
CA ASP A 214 -11.14 -12.61 6.28
C ASP A 214 -9.84 -13.40 6.03
N ASP A 215 -9.30 -13.31 4.81
CA ASP A 215 -8.08 -14.01 4.41
C ASP A 215 -6.83 -13.57 5.23
N PHE A 216 -6.92 -12.45 5.95
CA PHE A 216 -5.81 -11.82 6.65
C PHE A 216 -5.89 -11.94 8.17
N SER A 217 -7.06 -12.25 8.74
CA SER A 217 -7.24 -12.42 10.18
C SER A 217 -8.48 -13.25 10.54
N PRO A 218 -8.40 -14.15 11.54
CA PRO A 218 -9.56 -14.88 12.06
C PRO A 218 -10.46 -14.01 12.94
N PHE A 219 -10.05 -12.77 13.23
CA PHE A 219 -10.80 -11.84 14.07
C PHE A 219 -10.56 -10.41 13.59
N CYS A 220 -11.55 -9.88 12.89
CA CYS A 220 -11.68 -8.49 12.51
C CYS A 220 -12.92 -7.90 13.21
N LEU A 221 -12.83 -6.62 13.58
CA LEU A 221 -13.94 -5.88 14.16
C LEU A 221 -14.06 -4.48 13.58
N ILE A 222 -15.29 -4.00 13.48
CA ILE A 222 -15.64 -2.59 13.25
C ILE A 222 -16.61 -2.20 14.37
N ALA A 223 -16.15 -1.39 15.31
CA ALA A 223 -17.00 -0.90 16.40
C ALA A 223 -17.92 0.24 15.94
N GLU A 224 -19.01 0.49 16.67
CA GLU A 224 -19.92 1.62 16.40
C GLU A 224 -19.25 2.98 16.69
N SER A 225 -18.30 3.02 17.63
CA SER A 225 -17.61 4.25 18.02
C SER A 225 -16.17 4.00 18.46
N ASN A 226 -15.35 5.06 18.49
CA ASN A 226 -14.00 5.00 19.03
C ASN A 226 -13.98 4.65 20.52
N GLU A 227 -14.95 5.12 21.31
CA GLU A 227 -15.03 4.81 22.73
C GLU A 227 -15.20 3.31 22.97
N ASP A 228 -16.08 2.65 22.19
CA ASP A 228 -16.25 1.21 22.27
C ASP A 228 -15.00 0.48 21.78
N ALA A 229 -14.40 0.96 20.71
CA ALA A 229 -13.19 0.36 20.17
C ALA A 229 -11.99 0.46 21.13
N ASP A 230 -11.87 1.55 21.90
CA ASP A 230 -10.85 1.70 22.95
C ASP A 230 -11.05 0.66 24.07
N ARG A 231 -12.31 0.46 24.51
CA ARG A 231 -12.63 -0.55 25.53
C ARG A 231 -12.41 -1.98 25.04
N ILE A 232 -12.75 -2.26 23.78
CA ILE A 232 -12.49 -3.55 23.14
C ILE A 232 -10.98 -3.76 23.00
N GLN A 233 -10.23 -2.73 22.60
CA GLN A 233 -8.78 -2.79 22.48
C GLN A 233 -8.12 -3.19 23.80
N ILE A 234 -8.49 -2.58 24.93
CA ILE A 234 -7.95 -2.94 26.25
C ILE A 234 -8.14 -4.43 26.52
N PHE A 235 -9.35 -4.95 26.33
CA PHE A 235 -9.64 -6.37 26.55
C PHE A 235 -8.83 -7.30 25.63
N LEU A 236 -8.74 -6.96 24.34
CA LEU A 236 -8.00 -7.78 23.37
C LEU A 236 -6.49 -7.70 23.60
N GLU A 237 -5.95 -6.55 24.02
CA GLU A 237 -4.54 -6.41 24.37
C GLU A 237 -4.17 -7.22 25.62
N GLU A 238 -5.03 -7.25 26.66
CA GLU A 238 -4.86 -8.14 27.81
C GLU A 238 -4.82 -9.62 27.39
N TYR A 239 -5.64 -10.00 26.40
CA TYR A 239 -5.57 -11.34 25.82
C TYR A 239 -4.25 -11.57 25.05
N CYS A 240 -3.81 -10.62 24.22
CA CYS A 240 -2.56 -10.69 23.46
C CYS A 240 -1.33 -10.89 24.35
N VAL A 241 -1.30 -10.32 25.57
CA VAL A 241 -0.20 -10.53 26.53
C VAL A 241 0.04 -12.02 26.83
N ASN A 242 -1.01 -12.84 26.77
CA ASN A 242 -0.95 -14.27 27.08
C ASN A 242 -0.70 -15.16 25.84
N VAL A 243 -0.67 -14.58 24.64
CA VAL A 243 -0.44 -15.30 23.39
C VAL A 243 0.84 -14.78 22.72
N PRO A 244 1.93 -15.57 22.73
CA PRO A 244 3.17 -15.17 22.09
C PRO A 244 2.96 -14.73 20.65
N ASN A 245 3.60 -13.63 20.27
CA ASN A 245 3.56 -13.02 18.94
C ASN A 245 2.19 -12.50 18.47
N LEU A 246 1.13 -12.59 19.27
CA LEU A 246 -0.14 -11.95 18.92
C LEU A 246 -0.08 -10.46 19.22
N THR A 247 -0.60 -9.66 18.29
CA THR A 247 -0.88 -8.23 18.52
C THR A 247 -2.24 -7.87 17.96
N LEU A 248 -2.79 -6.76 18.45
CA LEU A 248 -3.91 -6.08 17.83
C LEU A 248 -3.36 -4.98 16.92
N VAL A 249 -3.91 -4.86 15.71
CA VAL A 249 -3.70 -3.70 14.83
C VAL A 249 -4.98 -2.89 14.84
N ARG A 250 -4.87 -1.61 15.16
CA ARG A 250 -6.00 -0.68 15.35
C ARG A 250 -5.90 0.47 14.35
N ASN A 251 -6.99 0.75 13.65
CA ASN A 251 -7.12 1.93 12.80
C ASN A 251 -8.58 2.42 12.83
N ASP A 252 -8.84 3.70 13.03
CA ASP A 252 -10.23 4.18 12.94
C ASP A 252 -11.09 3.61 14.07
N VAL A 253 -12.24 3.02 13.75
CA VAL A 253 -13.05 2.11 14.60
C VAL A 253 -12.83 0.62 14.29
N TYR A 254 -11.90 0.34 13.36
CA TYR A 254 -11.50 -0.99 12.92
C TYR A 254 -10.34 -1.57 13.74
N ALA A 255 -10.38 -2.87 14.02
CA ALA A 255 -9.24 -3.59 14.56
C ALA A 255 -9.17 -5.02 14.05
N ARG A 256 -7.97 -5.61 14.05
CA ARG A 256 -7.78 -7.03 13.75
C ARG A 256 -6.61 -7.63 14.50
N PHE A 257 -6.62 -8.96 14.65
CA PHE A 257 -5.42 -9.67 15.08
C PHE A 257 -4.37 -9.73 13.98
N SER A 258 -3.11 -9.65 14.38
CA SER A 258 -1.94 -9.76 13.51
C SER A 258 -0.78 -10.40 14.26
N HIS A 259 0.23 -10.87 13.52
CA HIS A 259 1.49 -11.34 14.10
C HIS A 259 2.42 -10.15 14.36
N SER A 260 2.96 -10.02 15.58
CA SER A 260 3.72 -8.85 16.04
C SER A 260 5.00 -8.57 15.25
N ALA A 261 5.62 -9.60 14.68
CA ALA A 261 6.78 -9.47 13.80
C ALA A 261 6.49 -8.76 12.46
N TYR A 262 5.21 -8.59 12.09
CA TYR A 262 4.77 -8.09 10.79
C TYR A 262 3.83 -6.90 10.97
N ASN A 263 4.37 -5.71 10.72
CA ASN A 263 3.67 -4.43 10.84
C ASN A 263 4.30 -3.40 9.89
N LYS A 264 3.70 -2.20 9.81
CA LYS A 264 4.16 -1.13 8.91
C LYS A 264 5.64 -0.80 9.11
N GLY A 265 6.15 -0.83 10.34
CA GLY A 265 7.54 -0.55 10.66
C GLY A 265 8.51 -1.65 10.21
N THR A 266 8.19 -2.92 10.48
CA THR A 266 9.04 -4.05 10.07
C THR A 266 9.02 -4.26 8.55
N ALA A 267 7.87 -4.03 7.89
CA ALA A 267 7.79 -4.04 6.43
C ALA A 267 8.61 -2.89 5.81
N LEU A 268 8.54 -1.67 6.38
CA LEU A 268 9.39 -0.55 5.94
C LEU A 268 10.88 -0.86 6.13
N ALA A 269 11.24 -1.47 7.25
CA ALA A 269 12.62 -1.90 7.52
C ALA A 269 13.11 -2.92 6.50
N GLU A 270 12.25 -3.86 6.09
CA GLU A 270 12.59 -4.84 5.06
C GLU A 270 12.79 -4.19 3.69
N VAL A 271 11.93 -3.24 3.30
CA VAL A 271 12.14 -2.46 2.06
C VAL A 271 13.47 -1.69 2.12
N ALA A 272 13.74 -1.00 3.24
CA ALA A 272 14.99 -0.28 3.43
C ALA A 272 16.22 -1.21 3.35
N ARG A 273 16.14 -2.41 3.95
CA ARG A 273 17.19 -3.44 3.89
C ARG A 273 17.45 -3.90 2.46
N GLN A 274 16.41 -4.18 1.68
CA GLN A 274 16.54 -4.58 0.27
C GLN A 274 17.21 -3.49 -0.59
N LEU A 275 16.98 -2.22 -0.25
CA LEU A 275 17.58 -1.07 -0.91
C LEU A 275 18.97 -0.69 -0.37
N GLY A 276 19.42 -1.29 0.73
CA GLY A 276 20.67 -0.90 1.41
C GLY A 276 20.60 0.49 2.06
N ILE A 277 19.39 0.97 2.40
CA ILE A 277 19.15 2.29 3.00
C ILE A 277 19.10 2.18 4.52
N SER A 278 19.89 3.00 5.21
CA SER A 278 19.85 3.13 6.66
C SER A 278 18.63 3.94 7.11
N SER A 279 18.07 3.63 8.28
CA SER A 279 16.94 4.38 8.88
C SER A 279 17.23 5.88 9.04
N GLN A 280 18.50 6.27 9.09
CA GLN A 280 18.93 7.69 9.08
C GLN A 280 18.49 8.47 7.84
N HIS A 281 18.22 7.77 6.73
CA HIS A 281 17.78 8.35 5.46
C HIS A 281 16.33 8.01 5.11
N VAL A 282 15.56 7.53 6.09
CA VAL A 282 14.16 7.14 5.91
C VAL A 282 13.25 8.22 6.50
N PHE A 283 12.25 8.60 5.71
CA PHE A 283 11.14 9.45 6.07
C PHE A 283 9.87 8.61 6.22
N ALA A 284 9.11 8.81 7.28
CA ALA A 284 7.85 8.12 7.54
C ALA A 284 6.76 9.12 7.94
N ALA A 285 5.59 9.02 7.30
CA ALA A 285 4.41 9.81 7.62
C ALA A 285 3.18 8.93 7.84
N GLY A 286 2.40 9.23 8.89
CA GLY A 286 1.17 8.51 9.23
C GLY A 286 0.29 9.30 10.20
N ASP A 287 -0.98 8.94 10.30
CA ASP A 287 -1.99 9.70 11.03
C ASP A 287 -2.78 8.87 12.07
N HIS A 288 -2.70 7.53 12.00
CA HIS A 288 -3.45 6.61 12.87
C HIS A 288 -2.58 5.62 13.65
N LEU A 289 -3.20 4.86 14.55
CA LEU A 289 -2.52 3.98 15.51
C LEU A 289 -1.72 2.86 14.83
N ASN A 290 -2.17 2.36 13.68
CA ASN A 290 -1.44 1.37 12.89
C ASN A 290 -0.15 1.94 12.24
N ASP A 291 0.06 3.25 12.28
CA ASP A 291 1.28 3.91 11.79
C ASP A 291 2.37 4.04 12.86
N LEU A 292 2.00 3.96 14.15
CA LEU A 292 2.96 4.04 15.26
C LEU A 292 4.18 3.12 15.07
N PRO A 293 4.04 1.87 14.56
CA PRO A 293 5.20 1.03 14.31
C PRO A 293 6.19 1.61 13.30
N MET A 294 5.76 2.31 12.24
CA MET A 294 6.67 2.96 11.29
C MET A 294 7.11 4.36 11.74
N LEU A 295 6.33 5.03 12.60
CA LEU A 295 6.66 6.32 13.22
C LEU A 295 7.59 6.15 14.43
N CYS A 296 8.71 5.45 14.20
CA CYS A 296 9.67 5.04 15.21
C CYS A 296 11.10 5.28 14.73
N GLY A 297 11.93 5.90 15.58
CA GLY A 297 13.34 6.22 15.30
C GLY A 297 14.21 5.03 14.91
N ARG A 298 13.77 3.80 15.24
CA ARG A 298 14.42 2.56 14.79
C ARG A 298 14.34 2.39 13.27
N PHE A 299 13.23 2.79 12.65
CA PHE A 299 12.92 2.54 11.25
C PHE A 299 13.04 3.80 10.39
N ALA A 300 12.79 4.98 10.96
CA ALA A 300 12.89 6.24 10.24
C ALA A 300 13.41 7.38 11.13
N ARG A 301 14.30 8.20 10.59
CA ARG A 301 14.81 9.41 11.25
C ARG A 301 13.84 10.57 11.09
N CYS A 302 13.24 10.71 9.92
CA CYS A 302 12.34 11.82 9.62
C CYS A 302 10.89 11.39 9.86
N LEU A 303 10.37 11.64 11.06
CA LEU A 303 9.02 11.24 11.46
C LEU A 303 8.04 12.40 11.27
N VAL A 304 6.90 12.15 10.63
CA VAL A 304 5.89 13.17 10.33
C VAL A 304 4.50 12.70 10.70
N ALA A 305 3.74 13.58 11.35
CA ALA A 305 2.29 13.44 11.50
C ALA A 305 1.57 14.64 10.88
N PRO A 306 0.59 14.44 9.99
CA PRO A 306 -0.22 15.53 9.48
C PRO A 306 -1.16 16.10 10.56
N GLY A 307 -1.72 17.28 10.30
CA GLY A 307 -2.55 18.03 11.25
C GLY A 307 -3.83 17.32 11.67
N ASN A 308 -4.35 16.37 10.88
CA ASN A 308 -5.49 15.53 11.21
C ASN A 308 -5.13 14.27 12.03
N ALA A 309 -3.85 13.95 12.22
CA ALA A 309 -3.43 12.77 12.95
C ALA A 309 -4.01 12.70 14.37
N VAL A 310 -4.29 11.49 14.85
CA VAL A 310 -4.84 11.29 16.19
C VAL A 310 -3.85 11.76 17.27
N PRO A 311 -4.32 12.20 18.45
CA PRO A 311 -3.45 12.78 19.48
C PRO A 311 -2.27 11.89 19.88
N LEU A 312 -2.49 10.57 19.99
CA LEU A 312 -1.44 9.59 20.34
C LEU A 312 -0.32 9.54 19.30
N VAL A 313 -0.65 9.65 18.02
CA VAL A 313 0.34 9.68 16.92
C VAL A 313 1.15 10.96 16.96
N LYS A 314 0.50 12.12 17.12
CA LYS A 314 1.19 13.40 17.25
C LYS A 314 2.15 13.42 18.45
N GLU A 315 1.73 12.86 19.58
CA GLU A 315 2.57 12.76 20.77
C GLU A 315 3.78 11.84 20.54
N ALA A 316 3.59 10.68 19.92
CA ALA A 316 4.68 9.75 19.59
C ALA A 316 5.73 10.38 18.66
N VAL A 317 5.28 11.17 17.67
CA VAL A 317 6.15 11.92 16.76
C VAL A 317 6.92 13.01 17.52
N ARG A 318 6.24 13.83 18.34
CA ARG A 318 6.91 14.90 19.13
C ARG A 318 7.96 14.37 20.09
N ARG A 319 7.66 13.28 20.81
CA ARG A 319 8.60 12.65 21.77
C ARG A 319 9.91 12.21 21.14
N GLN A 320 9.89 11.97 19.83
CA GLN A 320 11.04 11.53 19.05
C GLN A 320 11.65 12.68 18.22
N ASN A 321 11.32 13.94 18.53
CA ASN A 321 11.74 15.14 17.81
C ASN A 321 11.34 15.14 16.32
N GLY A 322 10.22 14.48 15.99
CA GLY A 322 9.63 14.53 14.67
C GLY A 322 8.80 15.78 14.43
N TYR A 323 8.29 15.93 13.22
CA TYR A 323 7.52 17.08 12.77
C TYR A 323 6.02 16.80 12.80
N VAL A 324 5.27 17.59 13.58
CA VAL A 324 3.80 17.56 13.56
C VAL A 324 3.31 18.79 12.81
N SER A 325 2.70 18.57 11.65
CA SER A 325 2.21 19.66 10.81
C SER A 325 0.94 20.29 11.37
N HIS A 326 0.73 21.58 11.07
CA HIS A 326 -0.56 22.23 11.21
C HIS A 326 -1.50 21.96 10.03
N GLN A 327 -0.98 21.48 8.90
CA GLN A 327 -1.75 21.17 7.68
C GLN A 327 -2.18 19.70 7.68
N PRO A 328 -3.42 19.37 7.25
CA PRO A 328 -3.92 18.01 7.23
C PRO A 328 -3.41 17.22 6.01
N TRP A 329 -3.56 15.89 6.08
CA TRP A 329 -3.36 14.94 4.99
C TRP A 329 -2.06 15.18 4.22
N GLY A 330 -2.11 15.08 2.88
CA GLY A 330 -0.94 15.24 2.02
C GLY A 330 -0.27 16.61 2.13
N HIS A 331 -1.01 17.66 2.50
CA HIS A 331 -0.41 18.98 2.74
C HIS A 331 0.51 18.93 3.97
N GLY A 332 0.10 18.20 5.00
CA GLY A 332 0.92 17.93 6.19
C GLY A 332 2.20 17.19 5.86
N VAL A 333 2.11 16.18 5.00
CA VAL A 333 3.27 15.42 4.51
C VAL A 333 4.22 16.30 3.71
N ALA A 334 3.70 17.16 2.83
CA ALA A 334 4.51 18.10 2.04
C ALA A 334 5.33 19.03 2.93
N ARG A 335 4.71 19.64 3.96
CA ARG A 335 5.43 20.47 4.93
C ARG A 335 6.52 19.70 5.68
N GLY A 336 6.27 18.43 5.98
CA GLY A 336 7.27 17.56 6.60
C GLY A 336 8.48 17.29 5.70
N LEU A 337 8.25 17.07 4.40
CA LEU A 337 9.34 16.87 3.43
C LEU A 337 10.19 18.13 3.22
N GLU A 338 9.62 19.31 3.38
CA GLU A 338 10.35 20.59 3.34
C GLU A 338 11.17 20.82 4.63
N TYR A 339 10.65 20.41 5.79
CA TYR A 339 11.26 20.66 7.10
C TYR A 339 12.62 19.96 7.32
N PHE A 340 12.74 18.68 6.97
CA PHE A 340 13.94 17.89 7.31
C PHE A 340 15.19 18.22 6.49
N PRO A 341 15.11 18.50 5.18
CA PRO A 341 16.25 19.00 4.41
C PRO A 341 16.84 20.31 4.97
N GLU A 342 16.01 21.19 5.54
CA GLU A 342 16.45 22.46 6.11
C GLU A 342 17.25 22.28 7.42
N GLN A 343 16.90 21.30 8.26
CA GLN A 343 17.63 21.05 9.51
C GLN A 343 19.05 20.51 9.30
N GLY A 344 19.24 19.64 8.29
CA GLY A 344 20.56 19.11 7.96
C GLY A 344 21.55 20.17 7.42
N ALA A 345 21.03 21.25 6.82
CA ALA A 345 21.84 22.37 6.35
C ALA A 345 22.31 23.28 7.49
N ALA A 346 21.52 23.40 8.57
CA ALA A 346 21.86 24.23 9.73
C ALA A 346 22.89 23.57 10.67
N GLU A 347 22.87 22.24 10.82
CA GLU A 347 23.82 21.51 11.69
C GLU A 347 25.21 21.30 11.05
N GLY A 348 25.32 21.39 9.71
CA GLY A 348 26.57 21.19 8.97
C GLY A 348 27.41 22.46 8.73
N GLY A 349 26.97 23.61 9.24
CA GLY A 349 27.60 24.93 9.03
C GLY A 349 28.24 25.56 10.28
N GLY A 350 28.40 24.78 11.37
CA GLY A 350 28.96 25.23 12.65
C GLY A 350 30.44 24.92 12.83
#